data_AF-A0A940UY64-F1
#
_entry.id   AF-A0A940UY64-F1
#
_cell.length_a   1.000
_cell.length_b   1.000
_cell.length_c   1.000
_cell.angle_alpha   90.00
_cell.angle_beta   90.00
_cell.angle_gamma   90.00
#
_symmetry.space_group_name_H-M   'P 1'
#
loop_
_entity.id
_entity.type
_entity.pdbx_description
1 polymer ?
#
loop_
_entity_poly.entity_id
_entity_poly.type
_entity_poly.pdbx_seq_one_letter_code
_entity_poly.pdbx_strand_id
1 'polypeptide(L)'
;NRSFLHLSYSLGYGFAARTAMKIYLATIGRNKVGFTRLDNPPGTEPRYIGGLRGVVERNTMRYYLAIEAFLNSMYLPPDKQLSRRLTRWFDATENYARQLHEVGRQEYLQMKYDEFQRLQNPKESSPSQTDLKR
;
A
#
# COMPACT_ATOMS: atom_id res chain seq x y z
N ASN A 1 16.23 0.91 -20.29
CA ASN A 1 16.05 1.05 -18.83
C ASN A 1 16.46 2.44 -18.38
N ARG A 2 15.50 3.28 -17.98
CA ARG A 2 15.78 4.53 -17.26
C ARG A 2 15.18 4.38 -15.86
N SER A 3 16.03 4.26 -14.85
CA SER A 3 15.61 4.29 -13.45
C SER A 3 15.48 5.76 -13.04
N PHE A 4 14.27 6.21 -12.70
CA PHE A 4 14.03 7.60 -12.30
C PHE A 4 14.35 7.85 -10.81
N LEU A 5 14.40 6.80 -9.99
CA LEU A 5 14.67 6.89 -8.56
C LEU A 5 15.55 5.72 -8.10
N HIS A 6 16.74 6.02 -7.57
CA HIS A 6 17.60 5.06 -6.89
C HIS A 6 17.57 5.36 -5.39
N LEU A 7 16.92 4.49 -4.62
CA LEU A 7 16.85 4.58 -3.15
C LEU A 7 17.78 3.53 -2.54
N SER A 8 18.79 3.98 -1.81
CA SER A 8 19.60 3.12 -0.93
C SER A 8 19.09 3.28 0.49
N TYR A 9 18.65 2.20 1.13
CA TYR A 9 18.20 2.23 2.52
C TYR A 9 18.97 1.19 3.35
N SER A 10 19.29 1.54 4.58
CA SER A 10 19.76 0.61 5.60
C SER A 10 18.78 0.65 6.78
N LEU A 11 18.07 -0.45 7.01
CA LEU A 11 17.11 -0.56 8.11
C LEU A 11 17.74 -1.37 9.24
N GLY A 12 18.17 -0.68 10.29
CA GLY A 12 18.59 -1.30 11.55
C GLY A 12 17.37 -1.62 12.41
N TYR A 13 17.09 -2.90 12.62
CA TYR A 13 15.99 -3.33 13.50
C TYR A 13 16.52 -4.05 14.74
N GLY A 14 16.01 -3.66 15.92
CA GLY A 14 16.20 -4.40 17.17
C GLY A 14 15.58 -5.80 17.11
N PHE A 15 15.91 -6.65 18.08
CA PHE A 15 15.45 -8.05 18.12
C PHE A 15 13.93 -8.18 18.12
N ALA A 16 13.23 -7.37 18.92
CA ALA A 16 11.77 -7.37 18.99
C ALA A 16 11.11 -7.04 17.63
N ALA A 17 11.59 -6.01 16.94
CA ALA A 17 11.09 -5.63 15.62
C ALA A 17 11.33 -6.74 14.58
N ARG A 18 12.47 -7.44 14.63
CA ARG A 18 12.73 -8.60 13.76
C ARG A 18 11.77 -9.75 14.03
N THR A 19 11.47 -10.06 15.28
CA THR A 19 10.52 -11.12 15.64
C THR A 19 9.10 -10.78 15.20
N ALA A 20 8.64 -9.55 15.45
CA ALA A 20 7.33 -9.09 14.97
C ALA A 20 7.22 -9.17 13.44
N MET A 21 8.27 -8.76 12.71
CA MET A 21 8.28 -8.83 11.25
C MET A 21 8.22 -10.27 10.73
N LYS A 22 8.90 -11.21 11.39
CA LYS A 22 8.78 -12.64 11.05
C LYS A 22 7.35 -13.15 11.22
N ILE A 23 6.67 -12.78 12.30
CA ILE A 23 5.27 -13.16 12.56
C ILE A 23 4.32 -12.58 11.49
N TYR A 24 4.50 -11.30 11.15
CA TYR A 24 3.74 -10.64 10.08
C TYR A 24 3.93 -11.33 8.72
N LEU A 25 5.19 -11.61 8.35
CA LEU A 25 5.52 -12.30 7.11
C LEU A 25 5.09 -13.78 7.11
N ALA A 26 4.93 -14.40 8.29
CA ALA A 26 4.40 -15.75 8.41
C ALA A 26 2.87 -15.81 8.17
N THR A 27 2.17 -14.67 8.29
CA THR A 27 0.71 -14.57 8.16
C THR A 27 0.33 -13.77 6.91
N ILE A 28 -0.14 -12.53 7.07
CA ILE A 28 -0.70 -11.64 6.04
C ILE A 28 0.34 -11.30 4.97
N GLY A 29 1.62 -11.27 5.35
CA GLY A 29 2.74 -10.97 4.45
C GLY A 29 3.25 -12.14 3.61
N ARG A 30 2.81 -13.38 3.86
CA ARG A 30 3.48 -14.60 3.32
C ARG A 30 3.55 -14.64 1.81
N ASN A 31 2.45 -14.26 1.15
CA ASN A 31 2.32 -14.35 -0.30
C ASN A 31 2.61 -13.01 -1.01
N LYS A 32 3.04 -12.01 -0.24
CA LYS A 32 3.27 -10.65 -0.71
C LYS A 32 4.67 -10.57 -1.32
N VAL A 33 4.72 -10.23 -2.60
CA VAL A 33 5.97 -10.10 -3.37
C VAL A 33 6.17 -8.66 -3.84
N GLY A 34 7.43 -8.27 -4.00
CA GLY A 34 7.88 -7.01 -4.59
C GLY A 34 8.00 -7.09 -6.12
N PHE A 35 8.81 -6.20 -6.68
CA PHE A 35 8.99 -5.97 -8.10
C PHE A 35 10.30 -6.54 -8.63
N THR A 36 11.32 -6.71 -7.77
CA THR A 36 12.60 -7.31 -8.19
C THR A 36 12.40 -8.77 -8.60
N ARG A 37 12.80 -9.11 -9.83
CA ARG A 37 12.81 -10.47 -10.36
C ARG A 37 14.03 -11.26 -9.86
N LEU A 38 13.80 -12.49 -9.43
CA LEU A 38 14.81 -13.44 -8.96
C LEU A 38 15.17 -14.49 -10.02
N ASP A 39 14.47 -14.49 -11.15
CA ASP A 39 14.73 -15.34 -12.30
C ASP A 39 15.62 -14.62 -13.31
N ASN A 40 16.84 -15.13 -13.50
CA ASN A 40 17.73 -14.73 -14.57
C ASN A 40 18.47 -15.97 -15.13
N PRO A 41 18.21 -16.38 -16.39
CA PRO A 41 17.26 -15.79 -17.34
C PRO A 41 15.79 -15.96 -16.91
N PRO A 42 14.86 -15.16 -17.48
CA PRO A 42 13.42 -15.25 -17.21
C PRO A 42 12.87 -16.67 -17.44
N GLY A 43 12.25 -17.25 -16.42
CA GLY A 43 11.53 -18.52 -16.55
C GLY A 43 10.12 -18.34 -17.11
N THR A 44 9.40 -19.44 -17.28
CA THR A 44 7.96 -19.43 -17.64
C THR A 44 7.09 -18.78 -16.56
N GLU A 45 7.48 -18.90 -15.29
CA GLU A 45 6.83 -18.23 -14.17
C GLU A 45 7.77 -17.19 -13.53
N PRO A 46 7.41 -15.89 -13.53
CA PRO A 46 8.21 -14.85 -12.89
C PRO A 46 8.31 -15.06 -11.38
N ARG A 47 9.53 -15.21 -10.86
CA ARG A 47 9.78 -15.26 -9.41
C ARG A 47 10.16 -13.88 -8.91
N TYR A 48 9.38 -13.33 -7.99
CA TYR A 48 9.61 -12.01 -7.41
C TYR A 48 10.16 -12.10 -5.98
N ILE A 49 10.88 -11.06 -5.56
CA ILE A 49 11.43 -10.96 -4.22
C ILE A 49 10.30 -10.91 -3.17
N GLY A 50 10.39 -11.74 -2.14
CA GLY A 50 9.45 -11.76 -1.03
C GLY A 50 10.02 -11.13 0.25
N GLY A 51 9.36 -11.41 1.38
CA GLY A 51 9.83 -11.02 2.70
C GLY A 51 9.95 -9.50 2.89
N LEU A 52 10.89 -9.07 3.74
CA LEU A 52 11.06 -7.66 4.09
C LEU A 52 11.34 -6.77 2.86
N ARG A 53 12.21 -7.21 1.95
CA ARG A 53 12.52 -6.43 0.73
C ARG A 53 11.28 -6.29 -0.17
N GLY A 54 10.52 -7.37 -0.35
CA GLY A 54 9.26 -7.32 -1.09
C GLY A 54 8.25 -6.36 -0.47
N VAL A 55 8.12 -6.33 0.86
CA VAL A 55 7.25 -5.37 1.57
C VAL A 55 7.70 -3.93 1.35
N VAL A 56 9.00 -3.66 1.42
CA VAL A 56 9.54 -2.32 1.17
C VAL A 56 9.25 -1.88 -0.26
N GLU A 57 9.55 -2.71 -1.25
CA GLU A 57 9.27 -2.40 -2.66
C GLU A 57 7.79 -2.12 -2.92
N ARG A 58 6.89 -2.90 -2.31
CA ARG A 58 5.44 -2.67 -2.38
C ARG A 58 5.06 -1.29 -1.81
N ASN A 59 5.53 -0.96 -0.61
CA ASN A 59 5.21 0.33 0.01
C ASN A 59 5.76 1.51 -0.78
N THR A 60 7.00 1.39 -1.27
CA THR A 60 7.60 2.41 -2.15
C THR A 60 6.73 2.67 -3.36
N MET A 61 6.30 1.62 -4.06
CA MET A 61 5.41 1.77 -5.22
C MET A 61 4.02 2.31 -4.84
N ARG A 62 3.41 1.85 -3.74
CA ARG A 62 2.11 2.38 -3.28
C ARG A 62 2.17 3.87 -2.98
N TYR A 63 3.24 4.36 -2.36
CA TYR A 63 3.42 5.78 -2.08
C TYR A 63 3.70 6.59 -3.34
N TYR A 64 4.54 6.09 -4.23
CA TYR A 64 4.76 6.71 -5.54
C TYR A 64 3.43 6.91 -6.28
N LEU A 65 2.62 5.86 -6.39
CA LEU A 65 1.31 5.91 -7.06
C LEU A 65 0.32 6.84 -6.34
N ALA A 66 0.35 6.90 -5.00
CA ALA A 66 -0.50 7.79 -4.22
C ALA A 66 -0.17 9.27 -4.48
N ILE A 67 1.12 9.60 -4.54
CA ILE A 67 1.58 10.95 -4.86
C ILE A 67 1.15 11.32 -6.28
N GLU A 68 1.38 10.43 -7.26
CA GLU A 68 0.93 10.67 -8.63
C GLU A 68 -0.59 10.88 -8.71
N ALA A 69 -1.38 10.01 -8.09
CA ALA A 69 -2.84 10.12 -8.10
C ALA A 69 -3.33 11.43 -7.44
N PHE A 70 -2.69 11.85 -6.36
CA PHE A 70 -2.98 13.11 -5.69
C PHE A 70 -2.69 14.31 -6.59
N LEU A 71 -1.46 14.42 -7.12
CA LEU A 71 -1.04 15.52 -7.98
C LEU A 71 -1.92 15.63 -9.23
N ASN A 72 -2.27 14.50 -9.84
CA ASN A 72 -3.17 14.46 -11.00
C ASN A 72 -4.60 14.93 -10.69
N SER A 73 -5.03 14.87 -9.42
CA SER A 73 -6.36 15.33 -9.01
C SER A 73 -6.41 16.82 -8.69
N MET A 74 -5.27 17.48 -8.46
CA MET A 74 -5.22 18.87 -7.98
C MET A 74 -5.78 19.89 -8.97
N TYR A 75 -5.76 19.59 -10.27
CA TYR A 75 -6.29 20.48 -11.32
C TYR A 75 -7.82 20.42 -11.46
N LEU A 76 -8.50 19.55 -10.70
CA LEU A 76 -9.95 19.42 -10.74
C LEU A 76 -10.64 20.29 -9.68
N PRO A 77 -11.93 20.63 -9.88
CA PRO A 77 -12.77 21.23 -8.85
C PRO A 77 -12.72 20.43 -7.53
N PRO A 78 -12.70 21.08 -6.35
CA PRO A 78 -12.53 20.42 -5.04
C PRO A 78 -13.43 19.21 -4.78
N ASP A 79 -14.70 19.30 -5.21
CA ASP A 79 -15.72 18.25 -5.10
C ASP A 79 -15.40 16.98 -5.90
N LYS A 80 -14.55 17.09 -6.94
CA LYS A 80 -14.16 15.97 -7.81
C LYS A 80 -12.78 15.39 -7.49
N GLN A 81 -11.99 16.04 -6.65
CA GLN A 81 -10.60 15.64 -6.45
C GLN A 81 -10.47 14.32 -5.69
N LEU A 82 -11.31 14.09 -4.67
CA LEU A 82 -11.26 12.89 -3.84
C LEU A 82 -11.61 11.64 -4.65
N SER A 83 -12.75 11.66 -5.34
CA SER A 83 -13.18 10.52 -6.17
C SER A 83 -12.17 10.21 -7.26
N ARG A 84 -11.58 11.24 -7.87
CA ARG A 84 -10.54 11.08 -8.90
C ARG A 84 -9.27 10.44 -8.35
N ARG A 85 -8.73 10.93 -7.22
CA ARG A 85 -7.46 10.39 -6.68
C ARG A 85 -7.63 8.95 -6.20
N LEU A 86 -8.75 8.61 -5.56
CA LEU A 86 -9.02 7.24 -5.10
C LEU A 86 -9.15 6.26 -6.28
N THR A 87 -9.95 6.64 -7.29
CA THR A 87 -10.11 5.84 -8.51
C THR A 87 -8.77 5.65 -9.21
N ARG A 88 -8.02 6.73 -9.44
CA ARG A 88 -6.75 6.67 -10.16
C ARG A 88 -5.70 5.87 -9.42
N TRP A 89 -5.63 5.98 -8.09
CA TRP A 89 -4.73 5.16 -7.29
C TRP A 89 -5.07 3.68 -7.42
N PHE A 90 -6.36 3.32 -7.32
CA PHE A 90 -6.79 1.93 -7.45
C PHE A 90 -6.43 1.37 -8.83
N ASP A 91 -6.83 2.06 -9.90
CA ASP A 91 -6.55 1.63 -11.28
C ASP A 91 -5.03 1.49 -11.51
N ALA A 92 -4.22 2.38 -10.94
CA ALA A 92 -2.77 2.29 -11.05
C ALA A 92 -2.17 1.11 -10.28
N THR A 93 -2.73 0.74 -9.13
CA THR A 93 -2.30 -0.46 -8.39
C THR A 93 -2.68 -1.75 -9.11
N GLU A 94 -3.80 -1.77 -9.83
CA GLU A 94 -4.26 -2.95 -10.58
C GLU A 94 -3.38 -3.26 -11.80
N ASN A 95 -2.70 -2.26 -12.37
CA ASN A 95 -1.63 -2.50 -13.38
C ASN A 95 -0.49 -3.37 -12.83
N TYR A 96 -0.37 -3.49 -11.50
CA TYR A 96 0.60 -4.32 -10.80
C TYR A 96 -0.10 -5.31 -9.86
N ALA A 97 -1.22 -5.90 -10.29
CA ALA A 97 -2.09 -6.72 -9.43
C ALA A 97 -1.33 -7.83 -8.67
N ARG A 98 -0.35 -8.49 -9.30
CA ARG A 98 0.47 -9.53 -8.63
C ARG A 98 1.19 -9.02 -7.38
N GLN A 99 1.62 -7.76 -7.41
CA GLN A 99 2.37 -7.11 -6.35
C GLN A 99 1.48 -6.25 -5.45
N LEU A 100 0.39 -5.64 -5.93
CA LEU A 100 -0.28 -4.56 -5.19
C LEU A 100 -1.76 -4.82 -4.91
N HIS A 101 -2.42 -5.76 -5.59
CA HIS A 101 -3.83 -6.06 -5.35
C HIS A 101 -4.05 -6.56 -3.91
N GLU A 102 -5.10 -6.04 -3.27
CA GLU A 102 -5.49 -6.41 -1.90
C GLU A 102 -6.97 -6.72 -1.77
N VAL A 103 -7.83 -5.84 -2.31
CA VAL A 103 -9.29 -5.93 -2.21
C VAL A 103 -9.95 -5.48 -3.51
N GLY A 104 -11.24 -5.78 -3.67
CA GLY A 104 -12.02 -5.35 -4.82
C GLY A 104 -12.22 -3.83 -4.88
N ARG A 105 -12.49 -3.31 -6.09
CA ARG A 105 -12.65 -1.86 -6.34
C ARG A 105 -13.68 -1.20 -5.45
N GLN A 106 -14.87 -1.79 -5.37
CA GLN A 106 -15.98 -1.22 -4.62
C GLN A 106 -15.65 -1.17 -3.12
N GLU A 107 -15.11 -2.26 -2.59
CA GLU A 107 -14.67 -2.36 -1.20
C GLU A 107 -13.57 -1.33 -0.88
N TYR A 108 -12.56 -1.21 -1.74
CA TYR A 108 -11.51 -0.21 -1.61
C TYR A 108 -12.06 1.22 -1.55
N LEU A 109 -12.90 1.59 -2.52
CA LEU A 109 -13.44 2.94 -2.61
C LEU A 109 -14.31 3.28 -1.40
N GLN A 110 -15.20 2.36 -1.01
CA GLN A 110 -16.06 2.55 0.16
C GLN A 110 -15.22 2.77 1.42
N MET A 111 -14.26 1.87 1.68
CA MET A 111 -13.38 1.96 2.84
C MET A 111 -12.64 3.30 2.91
N LYS A 112 -12.16 3.81 1.77
CA LYS A 112 -11.43 5.08 1.70
C LYS A 112 -12.32 6.31 1.81
N TYR A 113 -13.55 6.26 1.31
CA TYR A 113 -14.53 7.32 1.58
C TYR A 113 -14.85 7.38 3.08
N ASP A 114 -15.12 6.25 3.71
CA ASP A 114 -15.44 6.21 5.15
C ASP A 114 -14.25 6.70 6.00
N GLU A 115 -13.03 6.30 5.65
CA GLU A 115 -11.81 6.79 6.31
C GLU A 115 -11.66 8.31 6.16
N PHE A 116 -11.91 8.85 4.97
CA PHE A 116 -11.84 10.28 4.73
C PHE A 116 -12.88 11.06 5.56
N GLN A 117 -14.11 10.57 5.65
CA GLN A 117 -15.16 11.19 6.48
C GLN A 117 -14.78 11.20 7.96
N ARG A 118 -14.25 10.08 8.48
CA ARG A 118 -13.77 10.00 9.87
C ARG A 118 -12.66 11.03 10.16
N LEU A 119 -11.74 11.23 9.22
CA LEU A 119 -10.64 12.20 9.38
C LEU A 119 -11.11 13.66 9.30
N GLN A 120 -12.22 13.96 8.60
CA GLN A 120 -12.81 15.29 8.57
C GLN A 120 -13.60 15.62 9.86
N ASN A 121 -14.20 14.60 10.48
CA ASN A 121 -15.04 14.75 11.68
C ASN A 121 -14.49 13.97 12.89
N PRO A 122 -13.31 14.36 13.42
CA PRO A 122 -12.63 13.59 14.47
C PRO A 122 -13.40 13.50 15.81
N LYS A 123 -14.42 14.34 16.03
CA LYS A 123 -15.22 14.35 17.27
C LYS A 123 -16.16 13.14 17.43
N GLU A 124 -16.49 12.42 16.36
CA GLU A 124 -17.33 11.21 16.40
C GLU A 124 -16.53 9.90 16.49
N SER A 125 -15.20 9.95 16.33
CA SER A 125 -14.33 8.76 16.27
C SER A 125 -13.70 8.33 17.60
N SER A 126 -14.02 9.01 18.71
CA SER A 126 -13.57 8.55 20.03
C SER A 126 -14.44 7.37 20.49
N PRO A 127 -13.88 6.17 20.76
CA PRO A 127 -14.66 5.11 21.38
C PRO A 127 -15.17 5.63 22.74
N SER A 128 -16.48 5.54 22.95
CA SER A 128 -17.08 5.81 24.26
C SER A 128 -16.39 4.92 25.30
N GLN A 129 -16.05 5.47 26.47
CA GLN A 129 -15.34 4.75 27.56
C GLN A 129 -16.09 3.50 28.08
N THR A 130 -17.29 3.22 27.56
CA THR A 130 -18.12 2.05 27.90
C THR A 130 -17.61 0.73 27.32
N ASP A 131 -16.78 0.72 26.28
CA ASP A 131 -16.34 -0.53 25.60
C ASP A 131 -15.04 -1.16 26.15
N LEU A 132 -14.40 -0.54 27.16
CA LEU A 132 -13.17 -1.05 27.78
C LEU A 132 -13.41 -1.98 28.99
N LYS A 133 -14.67 -2.34 29.28
CA LYS A 133 -15.04 -3.18 30.45
C LYS A 133 -15.90 -4.40 30.10
N ARG A 134 -15.71 -5.02 28.94
CA ARG A 134 -16.24 -6.37 28.67
C ARG A 134 -15.17 -7.28 28.13
#